data_AF-A0A846HHB1-F1
#
_entry.id   AF-A0A846HHB1-F1
#
_cell.length_a   1.000
_cell.length_b   1.000
_cell.length_c   1.000
_cell.angle_alpha   90.00
_cell.angle_beta   90.00
_cell.angle_gamma   90.00
#
_symmetry.space_group_name_H-M   'P 1'
#
loop_
_entity.id
_entity.type
_entity.pdbx_description
1 polymer ?
#
loop_
_entity_poly.entity_id
_entity_poly.type
_entity_poly.pdbx_seq_one_letter_code
_entity_poly.pdbx_strand_id
1 'polypeptide(L)' 'MRLKRWESPRREGRNDKGRGGSARQRQLKKQRQMLRKRLKEADNVDNRKNKKQGEEKLIFPLFFGTFL' A
#
# COMPACT_ATOMS: atom_id res chain seq x y z
N MET A 1 20.00 -36.63 -13.34
CA MET A 1 20.22 -36.83 -11.89
C MET A 1 18.89 -36.82 -11.17
N ARG A 2 18.65 -37.73 -10.21
CA ARG A 2 17.48 -37.67 -9.32
C ARG A 2 17.87 -36.92 -8.05
N LEU A 3 17.14 -35.86 -7.68
CA LEU A 3 17.37 -35.10 -6.43
C LEU A 3 17.15 -36.00 -5.20
N LYS A 4 17.96 -35.82 -4.15
CA LYS A 4 17.77 -36.55 -2.89
C LYS A 4 16.41 -36.20 -2.27
N ARG A 5 15.84 -37.09 -1.46
CA ARG A 5 14.51 -36.89 -0.82
C ARG A 5 14.39 -35.58 -0.03
N TRP A 6 15.50 -35.06 0.49
CA TRP A 6 15.55 -33.79 1.22
C TRP A 6 15.90 -32.58 0.33
N GLU A 7 16.41 -32.83 -0.88
CA GLU A 7 16.73 -31.82 -1.91
C GLU A 7 15.56 -31.62 -2.90
N SER A 8 14.65 -32.60 -3.01
CA SER A 8 13.45 -32.45 -3.85
C SER A 8 12.65 -31.24 -3.38
N PRO A 9 12.30 -30.28 -4.28
CA PRO A 9 11.49 -29.13 -3.95
C PRO A 9 10.25 -29.60 -3.20
N ARG A 10 10.23 -29.35 -1.89
CA ARG A 10 9.14 -29.79 -1.02
C ARG A 10 7.88 -29.16 -1.59
N ARG A 11 6.90 -30.00 -1.98
CA ARG A 11 5.64 -29.58 -2.60
C ARG A 11 5.11 -28.30 -1.94
N GLU A 12 4.71 -27.34 -2.77
CA GLU A 12 4.03 -26.14 -2.31
C GLU A 12 2.81 -26.51 -1.45
N GLY A 13 2.58 -25.76 -0.38
CA GLY A 13 1.43 -25.94 0.51
C GLY A 13 1.61 -26.87 1.72
N ARG A 14 2.78 -27.51 1.93
CA ARG A 14 3.04 -28.28 3.17
C ARG A 14 2.94 -27.42 4.45
N ASN A 15 3.33 -26.15 4.34
CA ASN A 15 3.36 -25.20 5.46
C ASN A 15 2.07 -24.36 5.59
N ASP A 16 1.04 -24.63 4.79
CA ASP A 16 -0.21 -23.88 4.86
C ASP A 16 -1.10 -24.36 6.02
N LYS A 17 -0.83 -25.56 6.54
CA LYS A 17 -1.52 -26.15 7.69
C LYS A 17 -0.72 -25.97 8.98
N GLY A 18 -1.42 -25.93 10.12
CA GLY A 18 -0.82 -25.79 11.44
C GLY A 18 -0.56 -24.34 11.87
N ARG A 19 0.09 -24.17 13.03
CA ARG A 19 0.23 -22.85 13.68
C ARG A 19 1.03 -21.85 12.82
N GLY A 20 2.09 -22.30 12.15
CA GLY A 20 2.92 -21.48 11.28
C GLY A 20 2.19 -21.01 10.02
N GLY A 21 1.47 -21.91 9.34
CA GLY A 21 0.65 -21.59 8.17
C GLY A 21 -0.46 -20.60 8.49
N SER A 22 -1.22 -20.86 9.55
CA SER A 22 -2.28 -19.96 10.02
C SER A 22 -1.74 -18.57 10.41
N ALA A 23 -0.57 -18.49 11.05
CA ALA A 23 0.07 -17.22 11.38
C ALA A 23 0.47 -16.44 10.12
N ARG A 24 1.06 -17.11 9.12
CA ARG A 24 1.42 -16.51 7.84
C ARG A 24 0.19 -16.01 7.06
N GLN A 25 -0.89 -16.79 7.01
CA GLN A 25 -2.15 -16.37 6.40
C GLN A 25 -2.72 -15.11 7.07
N ARG A 26 -2.66 -15.03 8.41
CA ARG A 26 -3.10 -13.83 9.15
C ARG A 26 -2.25 -12.61 8.81
N GLN A 27 -0.93 -12.76 8.67
CA GLN A 27 -0.04 -11.67 8.27
C GLN A 27 -0.38 -11.16 6.86
N LEU A 28 -0.57 -12.06 5.90
CA LEU A 28 -0.95 -11.70 4.52
C LEU A 28 -2.31 -10.98 4.49
N LYS A 29 -3.29 -11.45 5.28
CA LYS A 29 -4.60 -10.80 5.40
C LYS A 29 -4.46 -9.36 5.93
N LYS A 30 -3.63 -9.15 6.96
CA LYS A 30 -3.34 -7.81 7.50
C LYS A 30 -2.70 -6.90 6.47
N GLN A 31 -1.67 -7.38 5.76
CA GLN A 31 -1.00 -6.61 4.70
C GLN A 31 -2.00 -6.19 3.61
N ARG A 32 -2.84 -7.11 3.14
CA ARG A 32 -3.87 -6.80 2.13
C ARG A 32 -4.90 -5.78 2.63
N GLN A 33 -5.32 -5.87 3.89
CA GLN A 33 -6.23 -4.89 4.49
C GLN A 33 -5.59 -3.50 4.58
N MET A 34 -4.32 -3.42 4.98
CA MET A 34 -3.59 -2.15 5.03
C MET A 34 -3.42 -1.55 3.64
N LEU A 35 -3.12 -2.36 2.63
CA LEU A 35 -3.03 -1.91 1.24
C LEU A 35 -4.36 -1.32 0.76
N ARG A 36 -5.49 -2.00 1.03
CA ARG A 36 -6.83 -1.49 0.69
C ARG A 36 -7.13 -0.15 1.33
N LYS A 37 -6.75 0.04 2.60
CA LYS A 37 -6.92 1.33 3.30
C LYS A 37 -6.10 2.42 2.63
N ARG A 38 -4.82 2.17 2.36
CA ARG A 38 -3.92 3.14 1.71
C ARG A 38 -4.40 3.56 0.32
N LEU A 39 -4.85 2.61 -0.49
CA LEU A 39 -5.40 2.90 -1.82
C LEU A 39 -6.66 3.76 -1.71
N LYS A 40 -7.59 3.39 -0.82
CA LYS A 40 -8.80 4.18 -0.57
C LYS A 40 -8.47 5.58 -0.04
N GLU A 41 -7.49 5.70 0.85
CA GLU A 41 -7.06 6.99 1.39
C GLU A 41 -6.44 7.89 0.31
N ALA A 42 -5.61 7.33 -0.58
CA ALA A 42 -5.04 8.06 -1.72
C ALA A 42 -6.14 8.67 -2.60
N ASP A 43 -7.12 7.87 -3.01
CA ASP A 43 -8.26 8.35 -3.81
C ASP A 43 -9.04 9.47 -3.10
N ASN A 44 -9.19 9.39 -1.78
CA ASN A 44 -9.92 10.39 -1.00
C ASN A 44 -9.13 11.70 -0.81
N VAL A 45 -7.80 11.65 -0.78
CA VAL A 45 -6.95 12.86 -0.72
C VAL A 45 -7.02 13.61 -2.05
N ASP A 46 -6.95 12.89 -3.17
CA ASP A 46 -7.04 13.51 -4.50
C ASP A 46 -8.42 14.11 -4.76
N ASN A 47 -9.50 13.41 -4.38
CA ASN A 47 -10.85 13.96 -4.45
C ASN A 47 -11.04 15.21 -3.57
N ARG A 48 -10.41 15.28 -2.38
CA ARG A 48 -10.45 16.49 -1.55
C ARG A 48 -9.64 17.64 -2.13
N LYS A 49 -8.51 17.38 -2.79
CA LYS A 49 -7.71 18.42 -3.48
C LYS A 49 -8.46 18.99 -4.68
N ASN A 50 -9.08 18.14 -5.49
CA ASN A 50 -9.90 18.59 -6.63
C ASN A 50 -11.12 19.42 -6.19
N LYS A 51 -11.72 19.10 -5.04
CA LYS A 51 -12.86 19.87 -4.49
C LYS A 51 -12.45 21.25 -3.94
N LYS A 52 -11.19 21.44 -3.53
CA LYS A 52 -10.65 22.74 -3.10
C LYS A 52 -10.14 23.60 -4.26
N GLN A 53 -9.65 22.99 -5.33
CA GLN A 53 -9.19 23.72 -6.53
C GLN A 53 -10.33 24.44 -7.29
N GLY A 54 -11.59 24.07 -7.06
CA GLY A 54 -12.74 24.75 -7.66
C GLY A 54 -13.21 26.03 -6.95
N GLU A 55 -12.71 26.33 -5.75
CA GLU A 55 -13.19 27.48 -4.95
C GLU A 55 -12.11 28.51 -4.56
N GLU A 56 -10.88 28.39 -5.05
CA GLU A 56 -9.85 29.39 -4.78
C GLU A 56 -9.74 30.36 -5.96
N LYS A 57 -10.77 31.21 -6.01
CA LYS A 57 -10.75 32.54 -6.61
C LYS A 57 -9.44 33.24 -6.21
N LEU A 58 -8.63 33.58 -7.21
CA LEU A 58 -7.85 34.82 -7.32
C LEU A 58 -7.46 35.50 -5.99
N ILE A 59 -6.53 34.95 -5.21
CA ILE A 59 -5.81 35.73 -4.19
C ILE A 59 -4.33 35.38 -4.28
N PHE A 60 -3.68 35.96 -5.29
CA PHE A 60 -2.25 36.24 -5.27
C PHE A 60 -1.92 37.13 -4.06
N PRO A 61 -0.84 36.86 -3.32
CA PRO A 61 0.00 37.91 -2.83
C PRO A 61 1.19 38.05 -3.79
N LEU A 62 1.15 39.10 -4.62
CA LEU A 62 2.35 39.67 -5.23
C LEU A 62 3.31 40.09 -4.10
N PHE A 63 4.31 39.27 -3.79
CA PHE A 63 5.37 39.61 -2.83
C PHE A 63 6.75 39.13 -3.33
N PHE A 64 7.14 39.60 -4.51
CA PHE A 64 8.54 39.70 -4.94
C PHE A 64 8.66 41.07 -5.61
N GLY A 65 9.47 42.05 -5.24
CA GLY A 65 10.49 42.22 -4.22
C GLY A 65 11.16 43.54 -4.59
N THR A 66 10.84 44.63 -3.90
CA THR A 66 11.57 45.90 -4.02
C THR A 66 12.62 45.95 -2.93
N PHE A 67 13.85 45.61 -3.27
CA PHE A 67 15.02 46.11 -2.54
C PHE A 67 15.96 46.77 -3.55
N LEU A 68 16.22 48.03 -3.20
CA LEU A 68 17.04 49.05 -3.86
C LEU A 68 18.51 48.63 -3.89
#